data_AF-X1MCZ1-F1
#
_entry.id   AF-X1MCZ1-F1
#
_cell.length_a   1.000
_cell.length_b   1.000
_cell.length_c   1.000
_cell.angle_alpha   90.00
_cell.angle_beta   90.00
_cell.angle_gamma   90.00
#
_symmetry.space_group_name_H-M   'P 1'
#
loop_
_entity.id
_entity.type
_entity.pdbx_description
1 polymer ?
#
loop_
_entity_poly.entity_id
_entity_poly.type
_entity_poly.pdbx_seq_one_letter_code
_entity_poly.pdbx_strand_id
1 'polypeptide(L)'
;MAKDFWLEVKDGDVPEDFRGKLALIPRTDELDPTFKEVVFRARVDPDLSIFTPRELEILTNLAFVFKEAKAREISEVSHLPKQPWDITVKEKGKRQLIDYLLAIDEKSEVDLGEARESLKEHFEALSNFHLEPTE
;
A
#
# COMPACT_ATOMS: atom_id res chain seq x y z
N MET A 1 3.95 -2.82 -12.79
CA MET A 1 3.17 -1.73 -12.15
C MET A 1 1.68 -1.98 -12.36
N ALA A 2 0.77 -1.39 -11.58
CA ALA A 2 -0.68 -1.61 -11.70
C ALA A 2 -1.26 -1.43 -13.12
N LYS A 3 -0.65 -0.56 -13.94
CA LYS A 3 -0.99 -0.39 -15.36
C LYS A 3 -0.70 -1.64 -16.18
N ASP A 4 0.44 -2.30 -15.97
CA ASP A 4 0.85 -3.47 -16.74
C ASP A 4 -0.07 -4.65 -16.41
N PHE A 5 -0.36 -4.85 -15.13
CA PHE A 5 -1.36 -5.81 -14.66
C PHE A 5 -2.74 -5.55 -15.28
N TRP A 6 -3.20 -4.28 -15.32
CA TRP A 6 -4.46 -3.96 -16.00
C TRP A 6 -4.42 -4.31 -17.50
N LEU A 7 -3.32 -4.02 -18.18
CA LEU A 7 -3.17 -4.31 -19.61
C LEU A 7 -3.17 -5.82 -19.90
N GLU A 8 -2.60 -6.63 -19.01
CA GLU A 8 -2.64 -8.10 -19.08
C GLU A 8 -4.07 -8.61 -18.88
N VAL A 9 -4.72 -8.20 -17.78
CA VAL A 9 -5.99 -8.80 -17.39
C VAL A 9 -7.17 -8.29 -18.24
N LYS A 10 -7.12 -7.06 -18.78
CA LYS A 10 -8.23 -6.50 -19.60
C LYS A 10 -8.51 -7.32 -20.87
N ASP A 11 -7.50 -8.00 -21.40
CA ASP A 11 -7.59 -8.82 -22.62
C ASP A 11 -7.80 -10.31 -22.29
N GLY A 12 -8.00 -10.64 -21.01
CA GLY A 12 -8.24 -12.01 -20.54
C GLY A 12 -6.96 -12.81 -20.26
N ASP A 13 -5.78 -12.20 -20.41
CA ASP A 13 -4.50 -12.83 -20.08
C ASP A 13 -4.23 -12.66 -18.57
N VAL A 14 -4.91 -13.50 -17.78
CA VAL A 14 -4.80 -13.47 -16.32
C VAL A 14 -3.53 -14.22 -15.91
N PRO A 15 -2.61 -13.59 -15.15
CA PRO A 15 -1.43 -14.26 -14.62
C PRO A 15 -1.79 -15.53 -13.83
N GLU A 16 -0.90 -16.52 -13.85
CA GLU A 16 -1.18 -17.87 -13.33
C GLU A 16 -1.58 -17.88 -11.85
N ASP A 17 -0.96 -17.01 -11.05
CA ASP A 17 -1.26 -16.78 -9.65
C ASP A 17 -2.65 -16.18 -9.40
N PHE A 18 -3.28 -15.52 -10.38
CA PHE A 18 -4.64 -14.96 -10.29
C PHE A 18 -5.71 -15.77 -11.03
N ARG A 19 -5.32 -16.78 -11.81
CA ARG A 19 -6.24 -17.60 -12.61
C ARG A 19 -7.28 -18.26 -11.72
N GLY A 20 -8.56 -17.99 -12.01
CA GLY A 20 -9.70 -18.54 -11.24
C GLY A 20 -9.92 -17.91 -9.86
N LYS A 21 -9.04 -16.99 -9.42
CA LYS A 21 -9.14 -16.33 -8.11
C LYS A 21 -9.86 -14.99 -8.16
N LEU A 22 -9.85 -14.32 -9.31
CA LEU A 22 -10.54 -13.04 -9.53
C LEU A 22 -11.67 -13.19 -10.55
N ALA A 23 -12.75 -12.43 -10.33
CA ALA A 23 -13.82 -12.20 -11.28
C ALA A 23 -13.76 -10.75 -11.77
N LEU A 24 -13.79 -10.56 -13.09
CA LEU A 24 -13.86 -9.25 -13.72
C LEU A 24 -15.31 -8.98 -14.10
N ILE A 25 -15.87 -7.93 -13.55
CA ILE A 25 -17.24 -7.50 -13.82
C ILE A 25 -17.16 -6.19 -14.60
N PRO A 26 -17.34 -6.21 -15.93
CA PRO A 26 -17.41 -4.98 -16.70
C PRO A 26 -18.62 -4.17 -16.24
N ARG A 27 -18.40 -2.88 -15.99
CA ARG A 27 -19.44 -1.93 -15.66
C ARG A 27 -19.48 -0.87 -16.75
N THR A 28 -20.66 -0.70 -17.31
CA THR A 28 -20.94 0.34 -18.31
C THR A 28 -21.55 1.52 -17.58
N ASP A 29 -21.04 2.72 -17.86
CA ASP A 29 -21.66 3.95 -17.38
C ASP A 29 -22.88 4.26 -18.27
N GLU A 30 -24.05 4.46 -17.66
CA GLU A 30 -25.30 4.75 -18.37
C GLU A 30 -25.29 6.14 -19.03
N LEU A 31 -24.49 7.08 -18.51
CA LEU A 31 -24.36 8.45 -19.01
C LEU A 31 -23.23 8.60 -20.03
N ASP A 32 -22.22 7.73 -19.98
CA ASP A 32 -21.13 7.67 -20.95
C ASP A 32 -20.85 6.21 -21.40
N PRO A 33 -21.49 5.75 -22.48
CA PRO A 33 -21.28 4.41 -23.01
C PRO A 33 -19.84 4.13 -23.48
N THR A 34 -19.01 5.17 -23.63
CA THR A 34 -17.60 5.04 -24.01
C THR A 34 -16.69 4.82 -22.81
N PHE A 35 -17.15 5.15 -21.59
CA PHE A 35 -16.44 4.88 -20.36
C PHE A 35 -16.53 3.39 -19.99
N LYS A 36 -15.38 2.73 -19.95
CA LYS A 36 -15.25 1.31 -19.58
C LYS A 36 -14.65 1.20 -18.19
N GLU A 37 -15.43 0.72 -17.24
CA GLU A 37 -14.96 0.36 -15.91
C GLU A 37 -14.98 -1.17 -15.76
N VAL A 38 -14.02 -1.72 -15.01
CA VAL A 38 -14.04 -3.14 -14.63
C VAL A 38 -13.86 -3.21 -13.13
N VAL A 39 -14.81 -3.88 -12.48
CA VAL A 39 -14.77 -4.16 -11.06
C VAL A 39 -14.18 -5.55 -10.85
N PHE A 40 -13.11 -5.62 -10.07
CA PHE A 40 -12.50 -6.87 -9.65
C PHE A 40 -13.20 -7.38 -8.38
N ARG A 41 -13.56 -8.66 -8.35
CA ARG A 41 -14.04 -9.35 -7.14
C ARG A 41 -13.23 -10.61 -6.87
N ALA A 42 -12.86 -10.83 -5.62
CA ALA A 42 -12.27 -12.09 -5.20
C ALA A 42 -13.30 -13.23 -5.30
N ARG A 43 -12.88 -14.39 -5.79
CA ARG A 43 -13.66 -15.64 -5.83
C ARG A 43 -13.24 -16.62 -4.74
N VAL A 44 -12.05 -16.41 -4.17
CA VAL A 44 -11.46 -17.23 -3.13
C VAL A 44 -10.88 -16.31 -2.06
N ASP A 45 -10.86 -16.79 -0.82
CA ASP A 45 -10.17 -16.08 0.25
C ASP A 45 -8.65 -16.14 0.02
N PRO A 46 -7.92 -15.05 0.29
CA PRO A 46 -6.46 -15.05 0.20
C PRO A 46 -5.85 -15.93 1.29
N ASP A 47 -4.67 -16.48 1.02
CA ASP A 47 -3.88 -17.12 2.06
C ASP A 47 -3.30 -16.05 2.99
N LEU A 48 -3.82 -16.00 4.21
CA LEU A 48 -3.41 -15.05 5.23
C LEU A 48 -2.29 -15.58 6.14
N SER A 49 -1.86 -16.83 5.97
CA SER A 49 -0.85 -17.47 6.84
C SER A 49 0.56 -16.90 6.68
N ILE A 50 0.80 -16.16 5.59
CA ILE A 50 2.08 -15.50 5.31
C ILE A 50 2.30 -14.23 6.14
N PHE A 51 1.25 -13.70 6.77
CA PHE A 51 1.29 -12.46 7.52
C PHE A 51 1.38 -12.73 9.02
N THR A 52 2.17 -11.92 9.71
CA THR A 52 2.18 -11.83 11.17
C THR A 52 0.86 -11.24 11.69
N PRO A 53 0.51 -11.45 12.98
CA PRO A 53 -0.70 -10.88 13.57
C PRO A 53 -0.80 -9.34 13.41
N ARG A 54 0.34 -8.64 13.53
CA ARG A 54 0.41 -7.19 13.36
C ARG A 54 0.14 -6.76 11.91
N GLU A 55 0.69 -7.48 10.94
CA GLU A 55 0.44 -7.19 9.53
C GLU A 55 -1.02 -7.44 9.15
N LEU A 56 -1.62 -8.51 9.67
CA LEU A 56 -3.05 -8.78 9.47
C LEU A 56 -3.94 -7.69 10.06
N GLU A 57 -3.60 -7.18 11.25
CA GLU A 57 -4.31 -6.06 11.86
C GLU A 57 -4.23 -4.80 10.98
N ILE A 58 -3.04 -4.45 10.50
CA ILE A 58 -2.82 -3.32 9.59
C ILE A 58 -3.62 -3.50 8.31
N LEU A 59 -3.54 -4.67 7.66
CA LEU A 59 -4.27 -4.97 6.43
C LEU A 59 -5.80 -4.91 6.62
N THR A 60 -6.30 -5.43 7.73
CA THR A 60 -7.73 -5.39 8.06
C THR A 60 -8.21 -3.95 8.24
N ASN A 61 -7.43 -3.13 8.95
CA ASN A 61 -7.74 -1.71 9.15
C ASN A 61 -7.72 -0.94 7.83
N LEU A 62 -6.71 -1.17 6.97
CA LEU A 62 -6.64 -0.56 5.64
C LEU A 62 -7.85 -0.95 4.77
N ALA A 63 -8.17 -2.25 4.72
CA ALA A 63 -9.31 -2.75 3.97
C ALA A 63 -10.63 -2.16 4.48
N PHE A 64 -10.77 -1.95 5.79
CA PHE A 64 -11.93 -1.32 6.39
C PHE A 64 -12.03 0.18 6.05
N VAL A 65 -10.95 0.94 6.24
CA VAL A 65 -10.89 2.39 5.97
C VAL A 65 -11.17 2.71 4.51
N PHE A 66 -10.61 1.91 3.60
CA PHE A 66 -10.72 2.16 2.16
C PHE A 66 -11.82 1.36 1.47
N LYS A 67 -12.67 0.65 2.23
CA LYS A 67 -13.71 -0.23 1.69
C LYS A 67 -14.60 0.43 0.64
N GLU A 68 -14.97 1.69 0.90
CA GLU A 68 -15.86 2.48 0.04
C GLU A 68 -15.13 3.64 -0.65
N ALA A 69 -13.80 3.75 -0.47
CA ALA A 69 -13.00 4.82 -1.04
C ALA A 69 -12.72 4.55 -2.52
N LYS A 70 -12.85 5.59 -3.35
CA LYS A 70 -12.47 5.52 -4.76
C LYS A 70 -10.94 5.53 -4.88
N ALA A 71 -10.41 4.85 -5.88
CA ALA A 71 -8.97 4.82 -6.15
C ALA A 71 -8.33 6.22 -6.22
N ARG A 72 -9.08 7.21 -6.77
CA ARG A 72 -8.66 8.61 -6.80
C ARG A 72 -8.48 9.19 -5.40
N GLU A 73 -9.41 8.94 -4.49
CA GLU A 73 -9.39 9.46 -3.11
C GLU A 73 -8.19 8.86 -2.36
N ILE A 74 -7.94 7.55 -2.52
CA ILE A 74 -6.76 6.87 -1.95
C ILE A 74 -5.46 7.49 -2.49
N SER A 75 -5.40 7.74 -3.80
CA SER A 75 -4.23 8.36 -4.43
C SER A 75 -4.02 9.82 -3.97
N GLU A 76 -5.09 10.58 -3.80
CA GLU A 76 -5.00 11.98 -3.33
C GLU A 76 -4.53 12.04 -1.88
N VAL A 77 -5.07 11.19 -1.00
CA VAL A 77 -4.67 11.13 0.42
C VAL A 77 -3.20 10.76 0.59
N SER A 78 -2.71 9.78 -0.17
CA SER A 78 -1.30 9.37 -0.12
C SER A 78 -0.31 10.44 -0.62
N HIS A 79 -0.78 11.43 -1.39
CA HIS A 79 0.03 12.51 -1.97
C HIS A 79 -0.23 13.87 -1.31
N LEU A 80 -0.85 13.90 -0.12
CA LEU A 80 -1.12 15.14 0.57
C LEU A 80 0.18 15.93 0.86
N PRO A 81 0.17 17.26 0.71
CA PRO A 81 1.33 18.08 1.01
C PRO A 81 1.79 17.90 2.47
N LYS A 82 3.11 17.98 2.69
CA LYS A 82 3.75 17.85 4.01
C LYS A 82 3.58 16.48 4.67
N GLN A 83 3.15 15.46 3.92
CA GLN A 83 3.18 14.08 4.37
C GLN A 83 4.55 13.44 4.07
N PRO A 84 4.89 12.31 4.72
CA PRO A 84 6.21 11.67 4.57
C PRO A 84 6.61 11.44 3.11
N TRP A 85 5.66 11.04 2.26
CA TRP A 85 5.88 10.86 0.82
C TRP A 85 6.23 12.16 0.10
N ASP A 86 5.45 13.24 0.31
CA ASP A 86 5.68 14.54 -0.32
C ASP A 86 7.05 15.13 0.09
N ILE A 87 7.38 15.05 1.38
CA ILE A 87 8.68 15.48 1.92
C ILE A 87 9.81 14.71 1.25
N THR A 88 9.71 13.37 1.22
CA THR A 88 10.74 12.50 0.64
C THR A 88 10.95 12.79 -0.85
N VAL A 89 9.87 12.93 -1.62
CA VAL A 89 9.96 13.22 -3.05
C VAL A 89 10.59 14.58 -3.32
N LYS A 90 10.33 15.59 -2.48
CA LYS A 90 10.91 16.94 -2.62
C LYS A 90 12.37 17.01 -2.22
N GLU A 91 12.77 16.31 -1.17
CA GLU A 91 14.13 16.38 -0.63
C GLU A 91 15.09 15.39 -1.28
N LYS A 92 14.65 14.15 -1.48
CA LYS A 92 15.50 13.03 -1.94
C LYS A 92 15.18 12.61 -3.38
N GLY A 93 13.97 12.88 -3.86
CA GLY A 93 13.48 12.45 -5.18
C GLY A 93 12.62 11.18 -5.12
N LYS A 94 12.16 10.72 -6.28
CA LYS A 94 11.29 9.54 -6.38
C LYS A 94 12.08 8.25 -6.12
N ARG A 95 11.41 7.23 -5.56
CA ARG A 95 11.98 5.89 -5.27
C ARG A 95 13.11 5.93 -4.23
N GLN A 96 12.98 6.82 -3.26
CA GLN A 96 13.88 6.94 -2.12
C GLN A 96 13.18 6.48 -0.85
N LEU A 97 13.95 6.04 0.13
CA LEU A 97 13.42 5.61 1.43
C LEU A 97 12.80 6.81 2.17
N ILE A 98 11.58 6.60 2.62
CA ILE A 98 10.88 7.53 3.51
C ILE A 98 11.52 7.42 4.89
N ASP A 99 11.89 8.56 5.47
CA ASP A 99 12.38 8.59 6.85
C ASP A 99 11.22 8.29 7.81
N TYR A 100 11.35 7.22 8.62
CA TYR A 100 10.33 6.81 9.57
C TYR A 100 9.98 7.91 10.59
N LEU A 101 10.92 8.81 10.89
CA LEU A 101 10.68 9.92 11.81
C LEU A 101 9.65 10.91 11.27
N LEU A 102 9.43 10.94 9.95
CA LEU A 102 8.39 11.78 9.34
C LEU A 102 6.97 11.28 9.65
N ALA A 103 6.81 10.02 10.07
CA ALA A 103 5.52 9.46 10.44
C ALA A 103 5.07 9.84 11.85
N ILE A 104 5.97 10.44 12.66
CA ILE A 104 5.65 10.88 14.02
C ILE A 104 4.93 12.23 13.95
N ASP A 105 3.76 12.30 14.57
CA ASP A 105 2.91 13.48 14.65
C ASP A 105 2.40 13.74 16.08
N GLU A 106 1.63 14.81 16.28
CA GLU A 106 1.08 15.18 17.59
C GLU A 106 0.12 14.15 18.20
N LYS A 107 -0.35 13.17 17.40
CA LYS A 107 -1.26 12.10 17.84
C LYS A 107 -0.53 10.80 18.14
N SER A 108 0.77 10.76 17.88
CA SER A 108 1.60 9.58 18.11
C SER A 108 1.78 9.34 19.61
N GLU A 109 1.81 8.07 20.02
CA GLU A 109 2.00 7.70 21.43
C GLU A 109 3.44 7.93 21.92
N VAL A 110 4.38 8.07 20.99
CA VAL A 110 5.81 8.29 21.24
C VAL A 110 6.23 9.67 20.76
N ASP A 111 7.16 10.29 21.47
CA ASP A 111 7.76 11.54 21.03
C ASP A 111 8.92 11.32 20.04
N LEU A 112 9.36 12.40 19.39
CA LEU A 112 10.44 12.34 18.40
C LEU A 112 11.79 11.86 18.97
N GLY A 113 12.07 12.14 20.24
CA GLY A 113 13.29 11.70 20.92
C GLY A 113 13.25 10.21 21.18
N GLU A 114 12.15 9.71 21.74
CA GLU A 114 11.92 8.28 21.98
C GLU A 114 11.94 7.48 20.67
N ALA A 115 11.25 7.97 19.64
CA ALA A 115 11.23 7.34 18.32
C ALA A 115 12.63 7.25 17.70
N ARG A 116 13.46 8.28 17.90
CA ARG A 116 14.85 8.31 17.40
C ARG A 116 15.74 7.29 18.10
N GLU A 117 15.65 7.18 19.43
CA GLU A 117 16.42 6.17 20.17
C GLU A 117 15.96 4.76 19.81
N SER A 118 14.65 4.52 19.73
CA SER A 118 14.09 3.23 19.30
C SER A 118 14.56 2.82 17.91
N LEU A 119 14.56 3.75 16.95
CA LEU A 119 15.05 3.49 15.59
C LEU A 119 16.54 3.15 15.57
N LYS A 120 17.33 3.85 16.39
CA LYS A 120 18.77 3.58 16.55
C LYS A 120 19.00 2.18 17.13
N GLU A 121 18.30 1.82 18.21
CA GLU A 121 18.38 0.48 18.82
C GLU A 121 18.02 -0.63 17.83
N HIS A 122 16.98 -0.41 17.00
CA HIS A 122 16.59 -1.35 15.95
C HIS A 122 17.72 -1.61 14.95
N PHE A 123 18.36 -0.55 14.44
CA PHE A 123 19.48 -0.70 13.49
C PHE A 123 20.73 -1.28 14.15
N GLU A 124 21.01 -0.95 15.41
CA GLU A 124 22.09 -1.57 16.17
C GLU A 124 21.85 -3.08 16.36
N ALA A 125 20.61 -3.48 16.64
CA ALA A 125 20.23 -4.89 16.73
C ALA A 125 20.45 -5.60 15.39
N LEU A 126 19.94 -5.06 14.28
CA LEU A 126 20.14 -5.64 12.94
C LEU A 126 21.63 -5.82 12.61
N SER A 127 22.45 -4.80 12.89
CA SER A 127 23.90 -4.84 12.72
C SER A 127 24.54 -5.96 13.55
N ASN A 128 24.18 -6.09 14.83
CA ASN A 128 24.70 -7.14 15.71
C ASN A 128 24.34 -8.56 15.22
N PHE A 129 23.17 -8.71 14.60
CA PHE A 129 22.73 -9.98 14.01
C PHE A 129 23.21 -10.20 12.57
N HIS A 130 24.00 -9.27 12.00
CA HIS A 130 24.46 -9.31 10.61
C HIS A 130 23.30 -9.45 9.61
N LEU A 131 22.18 -8.81 9.93
CA LEU A 131 20.98 -8.77 9.09
C LEU A 131 20.97 -7.44 8.34
N GLU A 132 20.74 -7.50 7.03
CA GLU A 132 20.43 -6.31 6.26
C GLU A 132 18.99 -5.88 6.57
N PRO A 133 18.72 -4.58 6.78
CA PRO A 133 17.35 -4.08 6.88
C PRO A 133 16.59 -4.49 5.61
N THR A 134 15.46 -5.19 5.78
CA THR A 134 14.62 -5.56 4.64
C THR A 134 14.08 -4.29 3.97
N GLU A 135 14.27 -4.19 2.65
CA GLU A 135 13.90 -3.04 1.79
C GLU A 135 12.43 -2.62 1.86
#